data_AF-A0A7X5F8H0-F1
#
_entry.id   AF-A0A7X5F8H0-F1
#
_cell.length_a   1.000
_cell.length_b   1.000
_cell.length_c   1.000
_cell.angle_alpha   90.00
_cell.angle_beta   90.00
_cell.angle_gamma   90.00
#
_symmetry.space_group_name_H-M   'P 1'
#
loop_
_entity.id
_entity.type
_entity.pdbx_description
1 polymer ?
#
loop_
_entity_poly.entity_id
_entity_poly.type
_entity_poly.pdbx_seq_one_letter_code
_entity_poly.pdbx_strand_id
1 'polypeptide(L)'
;MTQVYKLSLLSVLLTLLLLPIFFLPLSVLPIAVAKITLLTIGIVVALVALVVRVVSRGGFVVPSLYLMWMTLLLPLVYFLSSILSANPTKSLYGYNIETGTFGFMFLMATLFAVITIVFTDTAKIMRALGALLISFSIVTLFGVVKILSGGAFPIW
;
A
#
# COMPACT_ATOMS: atom_id res chain seq x y z
N MET A 1 9.21 -10.05 21.31
CA MET A 1 8.88 -9.80 19.87
C MET A 1 10.14 -9.31 19.16
N THR A 2 10.61 -10.02 18.12
CA THR A 2 11.86 -9.68 17.40
C THR A 2 11.76 -8.31 16.73
N GLN A 3 12.83 -7.50 16.78
CA GLN A 3 12.89 -6.14 16.25
C GLN A 3 12.41 -6.01 14.79
N VAL A 4 12.72 -7.00 13.95
CA VAL A 4 12.32 -7.09 12.54
C VAL A 4 10.79 -7.16 12.35
N TYR A 5 10.06 -7.77 13.29
CA TYR A 5 8.60 -7.83 13.21
C TYR A 5 7.97 -6.45 13.42
N LYS A 6 8.56 -5.64 14.30
CA LYS A 6 8.11 -4.27 14.53
C LYS A 6 8.32 -3.41 13.28
N LEU A 7 9.39 -3.65 12.51
CA LEU A 7 9.68 -2.91 11.28
C LEU A 7 8.62 -3.12 10.20
N SER A 8 8.23 -4.38 9.92
CA SER A 8 7.18 -4.67 8.91
C SER A 8 5.82 -4.10 9.30
N LEU A 9 5.46 -4.16 10.59
CA LEU A 9 4.23 -3.55 11.09
C LEU A 9 4.30 -2.01 11.02
N LEU A 10 5.42 -1.43 11.43
CA LEU A 10 5.61 0.02 11.41
C LEU A 10 5.59 0.56 9.98
N SER A 11 6.20 -0.12 9.01
CA SER A 11 6.21 0.32 7.63
C SER A 11 4.79 0.33 7.05
N VAL A 12 3.97 -0.70 7.31
CA VAL A 12 2.57 -0.71 6.87
C VAL A 12 1.77 0.40 7.56
N LEU A 13 1.94 0.60 8.88
CA LEU A 13 1.25 1.68 9.61
C LEU A 13 1.64 3.07 9.12
N LEU A 14 2.94 3.32 8.90
CA LEU A 14 3.42 4.58 8.34
C LEU A 14 2.88 4.78 6.93
N THR A 15 2.85 3.73 6.11
CA THR A 15 2.28 3.81 4.77
C THR A 15 0.81 4.19 4.84
N LEU A 16 0.01 3.56 5.70
CA LEU A 16 -1.41 3.87 5.91
C LEU A 16 -1.65 5.29 6.43
N LEU A 17 -0.81 5.77 7.35
CA LEU A 17 -0.89 7.12 7.90
C LEU A 17 -0.53 8.18 6.84
N LEU A 18 0.53 7.91 6.09
CA LEU A 18 1.08 8.87 5.13
C LEU A 18 0.24 8.93 3.86
N LEU A 19 -0.30 7.81 3.34
CA LEU A 19 -0.98 7.78 2.04
C LEU A 19 -2.11 8.83 1.89
N PRO A 20 -2.99 9.01 2.89
CA PRO A 20 -4.02 10.03 2.80
C PRO A 20 -3.44 11.43 2.91
N ILE A 21 -2.43 11.67 3.76
CA ILE A 21 -1.83 12.99 4.00
C ILE A 21 -0.82 13.37 2.90
N PHE A 22 -0.32 12.39 2.13
CA PHE A 22 0.73 12.57 1.15
C PHE A 22 0.19 13.27 -0.10
N PHE A 23 0.15 14.59 0.01
CA PHE A 23 -0.08 15.54 -1.06
C PHE A 23 1.16 16.42 -1.16
N LEU A 24 2.26 15.89 -1.70
CA LEU A 24 3.43 16.71 -2.02
C LEU A 24 3.17 17.41 -3.37
N PRO A 25 2.95 18.74 -3.42
CA PRO A 25 2.93 19.48 -4.68
C PRO A 25 4.38 19.79 -5.05
N LEU A 26 5.19 18.75 -5.26
CA LEU A 26 6.43 18.94 -5.99
C LEU A 26 5.97 19.11 -7.44
N SER A 27 6.26 20.24 -8.07
CA SER A 27 5.96 20.59 -9.48
C SER A 27 6.47 19.57 -10.51
N VAL A 28 7.04 18.46 -10.05
CA VAL A 28 7.76 17.42 -10.77
C VAL A 28 6.91 16.15 -10.94
N LEU A 29 5.95 15.84 -10.05
CA LEU A 29 5.21 14.56 -10.09
C LEU A 29 3.69 14.70 -9.90
N PRO A 30 2.87 14.05 -10.75
CA PRO A 30 1.43 13.95 -10.54
C PRO A 30 1.08 13.26 -9.21
N ILE A 31 0.04 13.72 -8.52
CA ILE A 31 -0.39 13.21 -7.20
C ILE A 31 -0.63 11.69 -7.23
N ALA A 32 -1.25 11.17 -8.30
CA ALA A 32 -1.49 9.74 -8.46
C ALA A 32 -0.19 8.93 -8.44
N VAL A 33 0.83 9.41 -9.18
CA VAL A 33 2.15 8.77 -9.25
C VAL A 33 2.83 8.84 -7.89
N ALA A 34 2.83 10.00 -7.25
CA ALA A 34 3.45 10.20 -5.93
C ALA A 34 2.89 9.22 -4.88
N LYS A 35 1.57 9.00 -4.85
CA LYS A 35 0.91 8.07 -3.93
C LYS A 35 1.27 6.62 -4.23
N ILE A 36 1.28 6.23 -5.51
CA ILE A 36 1.68 4.87 -5.92
C ILE A 36 3.14 4.62 -5.58
N THR A 37 4.04 5.59 -5.77
CA THR A 37 5.45 5.48 -5.39
C THR A 37 5.60 5.28 -3.88
N LEU A 38 4.94 6.11 -3.06
CA LEU A 38 4.95 5.96 -1.61
C LEU A 38 4.44 4.58 -1.18
N LEU A 39 3.33 4.12 -1.78
CA LEU A 39 2.76 2.81 -1.49
C LEU A 39 3.72 1.68 -1.86
N THR A 40 4.34 1.77 -3.04
CA THR A 40 5.33 0.79 -3.51
C THR A 40 6.50 0.69 -2.53
N ILE A 41 7.08 1.82 -2.12
CA ILE A 41 8.18 1.86 -1.16
C ILE A 41 7.75 1.24 0.17
N GLY A 42 6.57 1.60 0.68
CA GLY A 42 6.00 1.07 1.90
C GLY A 42 5.86 -0.45 1.89
N ILE A 43 5.33 -1.00 0.80
CA ILE A 43 5.16 -2.44 0.59
C ILE A 43 6.51 -3.14 0.49
N VAL A 44 7.45 -2.61 -0.30
CA VAL A 44 8.79 -3.20 -0.46
C VAL A 44 9.50 -3.28 0.88
N VAL A 45 9.49 -2.20 1.66
CA VAL A 45 10.10 -2.18 3.00
C VAL A 45 9.40 -3.20 3.92
N ALA A 46 8.07 -3.26 3.89
CA ALA A 46 7.31 -4.21 4.70
C ALA A 46 7.60 -5.66 4.33
N LEU A 47 7.70 -5.95 3.02
CA LEU A 47 7.97 -7.27 2.47
C LEU A 47 9.38 -7.72 2.78
N VAL A 48 10.40 -6.87 2.57
CA VAL A 48 11.80 -7.17 2.90
C VAL A 48 11.93 -7.48 4.39
N ALA A 49 11.33 -6.66 5.26
CA ALA A 49 11.32 -6.94 6.70
C ALA A 49 10.61 -8.27 7.02
N LEU A 50 9.53 -8.60 6.32
CA LEU A 50 8.83 -9.87 6.50
C LEU A 50 9.70 -11.06 6.07
N VAL A 51 10.33 -11.01 4.89
CA VAL A 51 11.20 -12.07 4.36
C VAL A 51 12.37 -12.31 5.30
N VAL A 52 13.05 -11.25 5.75
CA VAL A 52 14.17 -11.34 6.72
C VAL A 52 13.71 -12.08 7.97
N ARG A 53 12.52 -11.76 8.50
CA ARG A 53 11.96 -12.45 9.68
C ARG A 53 11.71 -13.93 9.42
N VAL A 54 11.12 -14.28 8.27
CA VAL A 54 10.80 -15.67 7.92
C VAL A 54 12.07 -16.51 7.85
N VAL A 55 13.10 -15.99 7.18
CA VAL A 55 14.42 -16.62 7.08
C VAL A 55 15.06 -16.77 8.47
N SER A 56 15.07 -15.71 9.28
CA SER A 56 15.70 -15.74 10.61
C SER A 56 15.02 -16.69 11.61
N ARG A 57 13.72 -16.98 11.44
CA ARG A 57 12.97 -17.87 12.34
C ARG A 57 12.83 -19.30 11.83
N GLY A 58 13.29 -19.60 10.61
CA GLY A 58 13.24 -20.93 10.01
C GLY A 58 11.82 -21.48 9.80
N GLY A 59 10.80 -20.62 9.85
CA GLY A 59 9.41 -21.04 9.82
C GLY A 59 8.50 -19.97 9.23
N PHE A 60 7.73 -20.38 8.22
CA PHE A 60 6.70 -19.55 7.59
C PHE A 60 5.33 -20.12 7.94
N VAL A 61 4.60 -19.44 8.82
CA VAL A 61 3.21 -19.79 9.12
C VAL A 61 2.33 -19.01 8.18
N VAL A 62 1.85 -19.70 7.15
CA VAL A 62 0.87 -19.15 6.21
C VAL A 62 -0.52 -19.28 6.82
N PRO A 63 -1.28 -18.19 6.98
CA PRO A 63 -2.66 -18.29 7.40
C PRO A 63 -3.44 -19.07 6.33
N SER A 64 -4.15 -20.13 6.74
CA SER A 64 -4.90 -21.03 5.84
C SER A 64 -6.21 -20.40 5.32
N LEU A 65 -6.17 -19.11 4.99
CA LEU A 65 -7.33 -18.39 4.48
C LEU A 65 -7.46 -18.66 2.99
N TYR A 66 -8.57 -19.29 2.58
CA TYR A 66 -8.92 -19.47 1.16
C TYR A 66 -8.86 -18.14 0.38
N LEU A 67 -9.22 -17.04 1.06
CA LEU A 67 -9.16 -15.69 0.49
C LEU A 67 -7.75 -15.31 0.03
N MET A 68 -6.71 -15.70 0.77
CA MET A 68 -5.32 -15.38 0.43
C MET A 68 -4.90 -16.05 -0.88
N TRP A 69 -5.28 -17.31 -1.07
CA TRP A 69 -5.02 -18.02 -2.33
C TRP A 69 -5.78 -17.39 -3.50
N MET A 70 -7.04 -17.00 -3.30
CA MET A 70 -7.82 -16.30 -4.31
C MET A 70 -7.22 -14.94 -4.69
N THR A 71 -6.74 -14.17 -3.71
CA THR A 71 -6.07 -12.89 -3.98
C THR A 71 -4.76 -13.07 -4.76
N LEU A 72 -4.01 -14.13 -4.51
CA LEU A 72 -2.78 -14.46 -5.25
C LEU A 72 -3.04 -14.94 -6.68
N LEU A 73 -4.24 -15.44 -6.99
CA LEU A 73 -4.64 -15.76 -8.37
C LEU A 73 -4.89 -14.49 -9.20
N LEU A 74 -5.26 -13.36 -8.59
CA LEU A 74 -5.54 -12.12 -9.34
C LEU A 74 -4.33 -11.63 -10.15
N PRO A 75 -3.11 -11.50 -9.58
CA PRO A 75 -1.93 -11.17 -10.36
C PRO A 75 -1.65 -12.16 -11.49
N LEU A 76 -1.92 -13.46 -11.31
CA LEU A 76 -1.74 -14.46 -12.36
C LEU A 76 -2.69 -14.21 -13.54
N VAL A 77 -3.96 -13.94 -13.26
CA VAL A 77 -4.94 -13.61 -14.31
C VAL A 77 -4.54 -12.32 -15.04
N TYR A 78 -4.14 -11.29 -14.31
CA TYR A 78 -3.67 -10.03 -14.91
C TYR A 78 -2.38 -10.20 -15.70
N PHE A 79 -1.47 -11.06 -15.25
CA PHE A 79 -0.24 -11.38 -15.96
C PHE A 79 -0.58 -12.04 -17.30
N LEU A 80 -1.39 -13.09 -17.29
CA LEU A 80 -1.83 -13.78 -18.52
C LEU A 80 -2.59 -12.83 -19.45
N SER A 81 -3.50 -12.02 -18.92
CA SER A 81 -4.22 -11.02 -19.70
C SER A 81 -3.26 -9.99 -20.32
N SER A 82 -2.24 -9.55 -19.58
CA SER A 82 -1.28 -8.56 -20.07
C SER A 82 -0.43 -9.08 -21.23
N ILE A 83 0.11 -10.31 -21.13
CA ILE A 83 0.96 -10.89 -22.19
C ILE A 83 0.17 -11.26 -23.44
N LEU A 84 -1.13 -11.55 -23.30
CA LEU A 84 -2.05 -11.84 -24.41
C LEU A 84 -2.70 -10.60 -25.03
N SER A 85 -2.46 -9.42 -24.46
CA SER A 85 -3.08 -8.17 -24.92
C SER A 85 -2.41 -7.59 -26.17
N ALA A 86 -3.12 -6.71 -26.89
CA ALA A 86 -2.59 -6.02 -28.07
C ALA A 86 -1.39 -5.10 -27.78
N ASN A 87 -1.22 -4.65 -26.52
CA ASN A 87 -0.06 -3.87 -26.10
C ASN A 87 0.46 -4.39 -24.74
N PRO A 88 1.28 -5.45 -24.74
CA PRO A 88 1.71 -6.13 -23.51
C PRO A 88 2.44 -5.21 -22.53
N THR A 89 3.31 -4.33 -23.03
CA THR A 89 4.08 -3.39 -22.21
C THR A 89 3.16 -2.46 -21.41
N LYS A 90 2.14 -1.89 -22.07
CA LYS A 90 1.19 -1.00 -21.41
C LYS A 90 0.27 -1.76 -20.45
N SER A 91 -0.12 -2.99 -20.75
CA SER A 91 -0.94 -3.81 -19.85
C SER A 91 -0.18 -4.31 -18.62
N LEU A 92 1.14 -4.54 -18.75
CA LEU A 92 1.98 -4.99 -17.65
C LEU A 92 2.14 -3.91 -16.56
N TYR A 93 2.47 -2.68 -16.95
CA TYR A 93 2.83 -1.63 -15.99
C TYR A 93 2.14 -0.28 -16.22
N GLY A 94 1.48 -0.07 -17.35
CA GLY A 94 1.00 1.25 -17.75
C GLY A 94 2.16 2.24 -17.88
N TYR A 95 1.90 3.53 -17.66
CA TYR A 95 2.98 4.52 -17.59
C TYR A 95 3.62 4.59 -16.20
N ASN A 96 2.85 4.39 -15.12
CA ASN A 96 3.32 4.56 -13.73
C ASN A 96 2.66 3.57 -12.75
N ILE A 97 2.58 2.28 -13.10
CA ILE A 97 1.87 1.26 -12.32
C ILE A 97 0.40 1.68 -12.11
N GLU A 98 -0.29 1.88 -13.23
CA GLU A 98 -1.66 2.38 -13.22
C GLU A 98 -2.65 1.35 -12.67
N THR A 99 -3.74 1.83 -12.08
CA THR A 99 -4.84 0.98 -11.66
C THR A 99 -5.37 0.17 -12.86
N GLY A 100 -5.50 -1.14 -12.68
CA GLY A 100 -5.91 -2.05 -13.77
C GLY A 100 -4.74 -2.63 -14.59
N THR A 101 -3.50 -2.37 -14.21
CA THR A 101 -2.31 -3.05 -14.77
C THR A 101 -1.93 -4.27 -13.94
N PHE A 102 -1.17 -5.19 -14.52
CA PHE A 102 -0.59 -6.31 -13.78
C PHE A 102 0.25 -5.85 -12.59
N GLY A 103 1.13 -4.86 -12.79
CA GLY A 103 2.01 -4.33 -11.74
C GLY A 103 1.23 -3.82 -10.53
N PHE A 104 0.13 -3.11 -10.76
CA PHE A 104 -0.72 -2.62 -9.68
C PHE A 104 -1.42 -3.76 -8.92
N MET A 105 -1.96 -4.74 -9.66
CA MET A 105 -2.62 -5.89 -9.04
C MET A 105 -1.65 -6.77 -8.24
N PHE A 106 -0.44 -6.98 -8.77
CA PHE A 106 0.63 -7.70 -8.07
C PHE A 106 1.03 -6.99 -6.77
N LEU A 107 1.18 -5.67 -6.83
CA LEU A 107 1.51 -4.84 -5.67
C LEU A 107 0.41 -4.90 -4.60
N MET A 108 -0.87 -4.82 -4.99
CA MET A 108 -2.00 -4.92 -4.05
C MET A 108 -2.15 -6.31 -3.45
N ALA A 109 -1.95 -7.37 -4.24
CA ALA A 109 -1.94 -8.74 -3.72
C ALA A 109 -0.79 -8.96 -2.72
N THR A 110 0.37 -8.38 -2.99
CA THR A 110 1.51 -8.40 -2.06
C THR A 110 1.19 -7.67 -0.76
N LEU A 111 0.61 -6.48 -0.83
CA LEU A 111 0.15 -5.74 0.35
C LEU A 111 -0.84 -6.56 1.17
N PHE A 112 -1.83 -7.17 0.51
CA PHE A 112 -2.81 -8.03 1.16
C PHE A 112 -2.15 -9.19 1.90
N ALA A 113 -1.20 -9.88 1.26
CA ALA A 113 -0.45 -10.97 1.88
C ALA A 113 0.34 -10.49 3.11
N VAL A 114 1.05 -9.37 2.99
CA VAL A 114 1.80 -8.76 4.11
C VAL A 114 0.86 -8.41 5.25
N ILE A 115 -0.28 -7.77 4.98
CA ILE A 115 -1.27 -7.41 6.01
C ILE A 115 -1.78 -8.66 6.72
N THR A 116 -2.19 -9.69 5.95
CA THR A 116 -2.75 -10.93 6.51
C THR A 116 -1.76 -11.64 7.44
N ILE A 117 -0.47 -11.60 7.14
CA ILE A 117 0.58 -12.23 7.95
C ILE A 117 0.98 -11.36 9.16
N VAL A 118 0.97 -10.04 9.01
CA VAL A 118 1.44 -9.10 10.04
C VAL A 118 0.34 -8.75 11.05
N PHE A 119 -0.90 -8.58 10.61
CA PHE A 119 -2.03 -8.09 11.43
C PHE A 119 -2.87 -9.24 11.98
N THR A 120 -2.27 -10.04 12.87
CA THR A 120 -2.92 -11.21 13.47
C THR A 120 -3.85 -10.91 14.65
N ASP A 121 -3.69 -9.74 15.29
CA ASP A 121 -4.37 -9.41 16.55
C ASP A 121 -5.22 -8.16 16.40
N THR A 122 -6.36 -8.13 17.08
CA THR A 122 -7.30 -7.00 17.07
C THR A 122 -6.63 -5.68 17.45
N ALA A 123 -5.70 -5.69 18.40
CA ALA A 123 -4.97 -4.48 18.81
C ALA A 123 -4.15 -3.87 17.66
N LYS A 124 -3.58 -4.68 16.76
CA LYS A 124 -2.82 -4.19 15.59
C LYS A 124 -3.76 -3.62 14.55
N ILE A 125 -4.89 -4.27 14.33
CA ILE A 125 -5.95 -3.78 13.42
C ILE A 125 -6.48 -2.44 13.92
N MET A 126 -6.76 -2.31 15.23
CA MET A 126 -7.20 -1.04 15.83
C MET A 126 -6.16 0.08 15.68
N ARG A 127 -4.87 -0.24 15.76
CA ARG A 127 -3.80 0.75 15.47
C ARG A 127 -3.81 1.19 14.01
N ALA A 128 -4.03 0.27 13.06
CA ALA A 128 -4.15 0.63 11.64
C ALA A 128 -5.37 1.49 11.36
N LEU A 129 -6.53 1.13 11.92
CA LEU A 129 -7.75 1.94 11.82
C LEU A 129 -7.56 3.31 12.47
N GLY A 130 -6.92 3.38 13.63
CA GLY A 130 -6.58 4.64 14.29
C GLY A 130 -5.65 5.51 13.45
N ALA A 131 -4.60 4.95 12.85
CA ALA A 131 -3.71 5.66 11.94
C ALA A 131 -4.47 6.22 10.72
N LEU A 132 -5.35 5.40 10.14
CA LEU A 132 -6.19 5.81 9.02
C LEU A 132 -7.15 6.94 9.43
N LEU A 133 -7.84 6.80 10.56
CA LEU A 133 -8.74 7.82 11.09
C LEU A 133 -8.00 9.15 11.33
N ILE A 134 -6.84 9.12 12.00
CA ILE A 134 -6.00 10.31 12.22
C ILE A 134 -5.62 10.94 10.87
N SER A 135 -5.17 10.14 9.90
CA SER A 135 -4.77 10.66 8.59
C SER A 135 -5.91 11.33 7.85
N PHE A 136 -7.10 10.72 7.82
CA PHE A 136 -8.27 11.33 7.19
C PHE A 136 -8.75 12.55 7.95
N SER A 137 -8.72 12.55 9.29
CA SER A 137 -9.05 13.73 10.08
C SER A 137 -8.15 14.92 9.74
N ILE A 138 -6.85 14.69 9.56
CA ILE A 138 -5.91 15.73 9.12
C ILE A 138 -6.32 16.26 7.75
N VAL A 139 -6.57 15.38 6.77
CA VAL A 139 -7.00 15.79 5.42
C VAL A 139 -8.32 16.56 5.44
N THR A 140 -9.29 16.12 6.25
CA THR A 140 -10.57 16.80 6.41
C THR A 140 -10.38 18.18 7.02
N LEU A 141 -9.53 18.34 8.03
CA LEU A 141 -9.22 19.65 8.60
C LEU A 141 -8.61 20.59 7.55
N PHE A 142 -7.66 20.11 6.75
CA PHE A 142 -7.12 20.89 5.63
C PHE A 142 -8.21 21.32 4.64
N GLY A 143 -9.10 20.39 4.27
CA GLY A 143 -10.23 20.68 3.38
C GLY A 143 -11.17 21.75 3.95
N VAL A 144 -11.50 21.68 5.24
CA VAL A 144 -12.34 22.67 5.93
C VAL A 144 -11.68 24.05 5.93
N VAL A 145 -10.39 24.14 6.29
CA VAL A 145 -9.67 25.43 6.31
C VAL A 145 -9.64 26.05 4.90
N LYS A 146 -9.41 25.23 3.86
CA LYS A 146 -9.41 25.68 2.47
C LYS A 146 -10.75 26.29 2.08
N ILE A 147 -11.86 25.60 2.37
CA ILE A 147 -13.22 26.07 2.08
C ILE A 147 -13.51 27.38 2.83
N LEU A 148 -13.21 27.45 4.13
CA LEU A 148 -13.49 28.63 4.96
C LEU A 148 -12.64 29.86 4.56
N SER A 149 -11.45 29.64 4.02
CA SER A 149 -10.59 30.73 3.52
C SER A 149 -10.99 31.26 2.14
N GLY A 150 -12.03 30.71 1.51
CA GLY A 150 -12.39 31.05 0.13
C GLY A 150 -11.30 30.65 -0.88
N GLY A 151 -10.44 29.69 -0.53
CA GLY A 151 -9.28 29.30 -1.35
C GLY A 151 -8.10 30.28 -1.29
N ALA A 152 -8.10 31.26 -0.38
CA ALA A 152 -7.03 32.26 -0.27
C ALA A 152 -5.69 31.65 0.19
N PHE A 153 -5.72 30.55 0.94
CA PHE A 153 -4.50 29.80 1.26
C PHE A 153 -4.23 28.72 0.20
N PRO A 154 -3.01 28.59 -0.32
CA PRO A 154 -2.61 27.51 -1.22
C PRO A 154 -2.38 26.21 -0.44
N ILE A 155 -3.38 25.80 0.33
CA ILE A 155 -3.49 24.46 0.90
C ILE A 155 -4.24 23.65 -0.16
N TRP A 156 -3.51 22.73 -0.78
CA TRP A 156 -4.03 21.88 -1.85
C TRP A 156 -4.91 20.78 -1.28
#